data_AF-A0A6G1STX4-F1
#
_entry.id   AF-A0A6G1STX4-F1
#
_cell.length_a   1.000
_cell.length_b   1.000
_cell.length_c   1.000
_cell.angle_alpha   90.00
_cell.angle_beta   90.00
_cell.angle_gamma   90.00
#
_symmetry.space_group_name_H-M   'P 1'
#
loop_
_entity.id
_entity.type
_entity.pdbx_description
1 polymer ?
#
loop_
_entity_poly.entity_id
_entity_poly.type
_entity_poly.pdbx_seq_one_letter_code
_entity_poly.pdbx_strand_id
1 'polypeptide(L)'
;MRHEPGTHIPGFTSCEALRASRNGAGARPPWVGRRWRWPAPARPHRPLVPSARSAVRSGSGRPRTLHRAAVPQDRPIIVNRSLGSAIPTIRQSYEPMPAPPVNWRAPAEGNPGPQATQGNSSNRSLGGQRDLTGGDTLMTVDVEQVKRRHPIADAIAAHGVELRPRGGRLTGRCPFHEDRDPSLVVYPDTRSFHCFGCGASGDVIDFVRRAEGIGFREAVDRLGEGGEAQSPAPRSEPRPHRLTLDDRLILTAACELYHETLLRTPGIGQYLETRGVPTWVARHCRLGFSDGRLLVPYLKRRRLSLRRAAELGLLFADGAETMTGRVLIPDQRGSHCGWMVGRALDGRQEPRYRGLSLPRPLLGYERTRGHRRVFLTEGPFDWLTLVGWGLPACALLGTQPGRDTLRLLGRARSVVLVLDGDDAGREATTRLAETLGERARVVELPHAVKDVSELGVQPDGRETFFSALDEAERRARDVATAR
;
A
#
# COMPACT_ATOMS: atom_id res chain seq x y z
N MET A 1 20.77 52.85 -32.45
CA MET A 1 19.43 52.42 -32.02
C MET A 1 18.43 53.49 -32.41
N ARG A 2 17.53 53.19 -33.36
CA ARG A 2 16.12 53.61 -33.44
C ARG A 2 15.61 53.23 -34.83
N HIS A 3 14.75 52.22 -34.84
CA HIS A 3 13.96 51.78 -35.99
C HIS A 3 12.83 52.78 -36.23
N GLU A 4 12.56 53.06 -37.51
CA GLU A 4 11.31 53.65 -37.96
C GLU A 4 10.26 52.59 -38.32
N PRO A 5 8.96 52.94 -38.30
CA PRO A 5 7.82 52.03 -38.36
C PRO A 5 7.02 52.12 -39.68
N GLY A 6 6.20 51.09 -39.94
CA GLY A 6 5.12 51.10 -40.92
C GLY A 6 4.53 49.69 -41.02
N THR A 7 3.25 49.42 -41.21
CA THR A 7 2.06 50.25 -41.46
C THR A 7 0.84 49.36 -41.15
N HIS A 8 -0.26 49.91 -40.63
CA HIS A 8 -1.60 49.30 -40.69
C HIS A 8 -2.07 49.18 -42.18
N ILE A 9 -3.11 48.48 -42.65
CA ILE A 9 -4.52 48.19 -42.24
C ILE A 9 -5.02 47.00 -43.15
N PRO A 10 -6.34 46.80 -43.44
CA PRO A 10 -7.44 45.97 -42.84
C PRO A 10 -7.61 44.60 -43.56
N GLY A 11 -8.54 43.66 -43.30
CA GLY A 11 -9.85 43.59 -42.64
C GLY A 11 -10.90 42.97 -43.59
N PHE A 12 -11.51 41.85 -43.17
CA PHE A 12 -12.84 41.27 -43.47
C PHE A 12 -13.44 41.15 -44.90
N THR A 13 -13.92 39.93 -45.23
CA THR A 13 -15.25 39.49 -45.78
C THR A 13 -15.07 38.23 -46.65
N SER A 14 -15.53 37.02 -46.29
CA SER A 14 -16.87 36.39 -46.31
C SER A 14 -17.36 35.83 -47.67
N CYS A 15 -18.11 34.71 -47.60
CA CYS A 15 -18.91 33.96 -48.60
C CYS A 15 -18.25 32.73 -49.24
N GLU A 16 -18.61 31.52 -48.80
CA GLU A 16 -19.70 30.65 -49.33
C GLU A 16 -19.39 30.11 -50.74
N ALA A 17 -18.99 28.84 -50.88
CA ALA A 17 -19.84 27.64 -50.94
C ALA A 17 -19.95 27.11 -52.39
N LEU A 18 -19.33 25.97 -52.68
CA LEU A 18 -19.72 25.11 -53.80
C LEU A 18 -19.58 23.63 -53.41
N ARG A 19 -20.67 22.89 -53.65
CA ARG A 19 -20.90 21.47 -53.42
C ARG A 19 -20.51 20.62 -54.65
N ALA A 20 -20.40 19.31 -54.40
CA ALA A 20 -20.30 18.16 -55.32
C ALA A 20 -18.84 17.80 -55.72
N SER A 21 -18.40 16.53 -55.66
CA SER A 21 -19.09 15.31 -56.07
C SER A 21 -18.84 14.09 -55.16
N ARG A 22 -19.75 13.14 -55.30
CA ARG A 22 -19.78 11.80 -54.68
C ARG A 22 -19.14 10.78 -55.62
N ASN A 23 -18.66 9.69 -55.00
CA ASN A 23 -18.43 8.33 -55.50
C ASN A 23 -17.03 7.98 -56.05
N GLY A 24 -16.32 7.22 -55.22
CA GLY A 24 -15.20 6.35 -55.59
C GLY A 24 -14.97 5.35 -54.45
N ALA A 25 -15.57 4.17 -54.59
CA ALA A 25 -15.51 3.08 -53.62
C ALA A 25 -14.14 2.39 -53.65
N GLY A 26 -13.55 2.15 -52.47
CA GLY A 26 -12.35 1.35 -52.29
C GLY A 26 -12.21 0.97 -50.82
N ALA A 27 -12.39 -0.31 -50.52
CA ALA A 27 -12.51 -0.87 -49.18
C ALA A 27 -11.29 -0.57 -48.27
N ARG A 28 -11.57 -0.15 -47.03
CA ARG A 28 -10.61 -0.08 -45.92
C ARG A 28 -11.12 -0.95 -44.75
N PRO A 29 -10.23 -1.66 -44.05
CA PRO A 29 -10.60 -2.66 -43.04
C PRO A 29 -11.34 -2.04 -41.84
N PRO A 30 -12.23 -2.79 -41.17
CA PRO A 30 -12.98 -2.28 -40.03
C PRO A 30 -12.02 -2.11 -38.84
N TRP A 31 -12.41 -1.27 -37.88
CA TRP A 31 -11.69 -0.97 -36.63
C TRP A 31 -10.68 0.20 -36.69
N VAL A 32 -11.12 1.34 -37.23
CA VAL A 32 -10.59 2.65 -36.80
C VAL A 32 -11.76 3.49 -36.27
N GLY A 33 -11.63 3.94 -35.01
CA GLY A 33 -12.48 5.00 -34.47
C GLY A 33 -13.50 4.59 -33.41
N ARG A 34 -13.05 4.27 -32.20
CA ARG A 34 -13.79 4.67 -31.00
C ARG A 34 -12.92 5.64 -30.21
N ARG A 35 -13.15 6.94 -30.41
CA ARG A 35 -12.79 7.95 -29.41
C ARG A 35 -13.60 7.63 -28.15
N TRP A 36 -12.90 7.33 -27.06
CA TRP A 36 -13.52 7.14 -25.76
C TRP A 36 -14.15 8.46 -25.30
N ARG A 37 -15.47 8.46 -25.08
CA ARG A 37 -16.16 9.50 -24.32
C ARG A 37 -16.32 9.00 -22.89
N TRP A 38 -15.63 9.65 -21.95
CA TRP A 38 -15.80 9.40 -20.52
C TRP A 38 -16.78 10.43 -19.92
N PRO A 39 -17.62 10.04 -18.95
CA PRO A 39 -18.65 10.90 -18.39
C PRO A 39 -18.03 12.12 -17.70
N ALA A 40 -18.56 13.30 -18.01
CA ALA A 40 -18.18 14.55 -17.37
C ALA A 40 -18.56 14.54 -15.88
N PRO A 41 -17.77 15.19 -15.00
CA PRO A 41 -18.16 15.36 -13.61
C PRO A 41 -19.46 16.18 -13.51
N ALA A 42 -20.39 15.71 -12.67
CA ALA A 42 -21.62 16.42 -12.37
C ALA A 42 -21.30 17.83 -11.81
N ARG A 43 -21.86 18.86 -12.43
CA ARG A 43 -21.74 20.25 -11.95
C ARG A 43 -22.43 20.40 -10.60
N PRO A 44 -21.85 21.13 -9.62
CA PRO A 44 -22.53 21.37 -8.35
C PRO A 44 -23.73 22.30 -8.57
N HIS A 45 -24.89 21.91 -8.02
CA HIS A 45 -26.08 22.74 -7.98
C HIS A 45 -25.83 23.98 -7.10
N ARG A 46 -26.04 25.18 -7.65
CA ARG A 46 -26.14 26.43 -6.89
C ARG A 46 -27.37 26.37 -5.98
N PRO A 47 -27.27 26.71 -4.68
CA PRO A 47 -28.46 26.89 -3.87
C PRO A 47 -29.17 28.19 -4.28
N LEU A 48 -30.48 28.08 -4.53
CA LEU A 48 -31.40 29.21 -4.68
C LEU A 48 -31.53 29.92 -3.33
N VAL A 49 -31.15 31.19 -3.28
CA VAL A 49 -31.42 32.08 -2.15
C VAL A 49 -32.83 32.66 -2.34
N PRO A 50 -33.77 32.50 -1.39
CA PRO A 50 -35.03 33.23 -1.45
C PRO A 50 -34.80 34.69 -1.04
N SER A 51 -35.18 35.61 -1.91
CA SER A 51 -35.25 37.03 -1.62
C SER A 51 -36.47 37.32 -0.73
N ALA A 52 -36.26 37.99 0.39
CA ALA A 52 -37.33 38.64 1.15
C ALA A 52 -37.08 40.15 1.12
N ARG A 53 -37.95 40.87 0.41
CA ARG A 53 -38.02 42.34 0.42
C ARG A 53 -38.78 42.82 1.65
N SER A 54 -38.19 43.84 2.28
CA SER A 54 -38.75 44.97 3.03
C SER A 54 -40.07 44.85 3.80
N ALA A 55 -40.00 45.18 5.08
CA ALA A 55 -40.91 46.17 5.67
C ALA A 55 -40.12 47.09 6.62
N VAL A 56 -40.24 48.39 6.32
CA VAL A 56 -39.68 49.54 7.04
C VAL A 56 -40.44 49.74 8.35
N ARG A 57 -39.72 50.03 9.45
CA ARG A 57 -40.18 51.02 10.42
C ARG A 57 -39.02 51.63 11.21
N SER A 58 -39.08 52.96 11.23
CA SER A 58 -38.21 53.97 11.81
C SER A 58 -38.07 53.88 13.34
N GLY A 59 -36.89 54.24 13.85
CA GLY A 59 -36.66 54.50 15.27
C GLY A 59 -35.26 55.07 15.51
N SER A 60 -35.22 56.38 15.70
CA SER A 60 -34.06 57.25 15.94
C SER A 60 -33.29 56.98 17.25
N GLY A 61 -31.97 57.22 17.24
CA GLY A 61 -31.21 57.57 18.46
C GLY A 61 -29.78 57.03 18.52
N ARG A 62 -28.79 57.88 18.24
CA ARG A 62 -27.39 57.74 18.74
C ARG A 62 -27.23 58.58 20.04
N PRO A 63 -26.05 58.63 20.67
CA PRO A 63 -25.46 57.59 21.53
C PRO A 63 -25.11 58.18 22.92
N ARG A 64 -24.75 57.36 23.92
CA ARG A 64 -23.90 57.87 25.01
C ARG A 64 -23.15 56.76 25.75
N THR A 65 -21.95 57.16 26.12
CA THR A 65 -20.83 56.41 26.66
C THR A 65 -20.78 56.43 28.18
N LEU A 66 -20.08 55.41 28.72
CA LEU A 66 -19.20 55.40 29.92
C LEU A 66 -19.72 54.99 31.31
N HIS A 67 -18.83 54.19 31.93
CA HIS A 67 -18.46 54.01 33.35
C HIS A 67 -19.05 52.84 34.19
N ARG A 68 -18.21 51.79 34.30
CA ARG A 68 -17.39 51.39 35.48
C ARG A 68 -18.09 51.23 36.84
N ALA A 69 -18.09 50.00 37.37
CA ALA A 69 -17.82 49.57 38.77
C ALA A 69 -18.36 48.13 38.96
N ALA A 70 -17.52 47.11 39.22
CA ALA A 70 -16.92 46.70 40.48
C ALA A 70 -17.66 45.48 41.09
N VAL A 71 -16.87 44.44 41.39
CA VAL A 71 -17.19 43.13 42.00
C VAL A 71 -17.23 43.27 43.54
N PRO A 72 -18.06 42.52 44.31
CA PRO A 72 -17.60 41.30 45.03
C PRO A 72 -18.67 40.18 45.14
N GLN A 73 -18.33 38.92 44.84
CA GLN A 73 -17.92 37.80 45.72
C GLN A 73 -19.04 37.05 46.49
N ASP A 74 -19.02 35.72 46.24
CA ASP A 74 -19.33 34.56 47.09
C ASP A 74 -20.72 34.33 47.69
N ARG A 75 -21.37 33.24 47.25
CA ARG A 75 -21.87 32.10 48.08
C ARG A 75 -22.55 30.98 47.24
N PRO A 76 -22.78 29.77 47.78
CA PRO A 76 -22.33 28.51 47.20
C PRO A 76 -23.37 27.77 46.34
N ILE A 77 -22.88 26.89 45.45
CA ILE A 77 -23.69 25.97 44.65
C ILE A 77 -24.21 24.84 45.54
N ILE A 78 -25.53 24.84 45.71
CA ILE A 78 -26.33 23.77 46.28
C ILE A 78 -26.35 22.58 45.31
N VAL A 79 -26.04 21.40 45.83
CA VAL A 79 -26.24 20.12 45.18
C VAL A 79 -27.74 19.90 45.07
N ASN A 80 -28.29 19.76 43.85
CA ASN A 80 -29.62 19.19 43.69
C ASN A 80 -29.64 18.02 42.70
N ARG A 81 -30.29 16.97 43.18
CA ARG A 81 -30.49 15.66 42.60
C ARG A 81 -31.56 15.74 41.50
N SER A 82 -31.34 14.93 40.46
CA SER A 82 -32.35 14.24 39.66
C SER A 82 -33.55 15.06 39.14
N LEU A 83 -33.52 15.39 37.85
CA LEU A 83 -34.70 15.31 36.99
C LEU A 83 -34.26 14.79 35.62
N GLY A 84 -34.89 13.71 35.16
CA GLY A 84 -34.64 13.13 33.85
C GLY A 84 -35.10 14.07 32.75
N SER A 85 -34.29 14.17 31.70
CA SER A 85 -34.76 14.68 30.41
C SER A 85 -34.25 13.76 29.32
N ALA A 86 -35.20 13.21 28.56
CA ALA A 86 -35.00 12.46 27.34
C ALA A 86 -34.00 13.16 26.41
N ILE A 87 -32.98 12.43 25.97
CA ILE A 87 -32.11 12.86 24.86
C ILE A 87 -32.93 12.64 23.58
N PRO A 88 -33.15 13.67 22.75
CA PRO A 88 -33.88 13.51 21.50
C PRO A 88 -33.04 12.63 20.56
N THR A 89 -33.59 11.48 20.19
CA THR A 89 -33.05 10.64 19.13
C THR A 89 -33.29 11.37 17.81
N ILE A 90 -32.30 12.09 17.30
CA ILE A 90 -32.32 12.56 15.93
C ILE A 90 -32.06 11.34 15.04
N ARG A 91 -33.15 10.65 14.68
CA ARG A 91 -33.19 9.72 13.55
C ARG A 91 -33.13 10.55 12.28
N GLN A 92 -31.93 10.94 11.86
CA GLN A 92 -31.71 11.35 10.48
C GLN A 92 -31.59 10.07 9.65
N SER A 93 -32.72 9.63 9.11
CA SER A 93 -32.76 8.63 8.05
C SER A 93 -32.09 9.22 6.81
N TYR A 94 -30.80 8.95 6.64
CA TYR A 94 -30.10 9.14 5.38
C TYR A 94 -30.15 7.82 4.61
N GLU A 95 -30.89 7.83 3.50
CA GLU A 95 -30.84 6.74 2.54
C GLU A 95 -29.42 6.66 1.95
N PRO A 96 -28.76 5.49 1.99
CA PRO A 96 -27.46 5.33 1.36
C PRO A 96 -27.60 5.49 -0.15
N MET A 97 -26.78 6.37 -0.76
CA MET A 97 -26.65 6.40 -2.22
C MET A 97 -26.21 5.03 -2.73
N PRO A 98 -26.81 4.50 -3.82
CA PRO A 98 -26.47 3.18 -4.32
C PRO A 98 -25.02 3.15 -4.79
N ALA A 99 -24.30 2.10 -4.37
CA ALA A 99 -23.01 1.74 -4.95
C ALA A 99 -23.18 1.54 -6.47
N PRO A 100 -22.18 1.89 -7.30
CA PRO A 100 -22.21 1.54 -8.72
C PRO A 100 -22.38 0.02 -8.87
N PRO A 101 -23.15 -0.48 -9.85
CA PRO A 101 -23.49 -1.88 -9.93
C PRO A 101 -22.24 -2.74 -10.12
N VAL A 102 -21.87 -3.48 -9.07
CA VAL A 102 -20.89 -4.56 -9.15
C VAL A 102 -21.66 -5.79 -9.64
N ASN A 103 -21.68 -5.99 -10.95
CA ASN A 103 -22.40 -7.09 -11.58
C ASN A 103 -21.60 -8.40 -11.41
N TRP A 104 -21.69 -9.02 -10.23
CA TRP A 104 -21.24 -10.39 -10.02
C TRP A 104 -22.27 -11.34 -10.65
N ARG A 105 -22.02 -11.78 -11.88
CA ARG A 105 -22.65 -12.99 -12.42
C ARG A 105 -21.68 -14.15 -12.24
N ALA A 106 -21.98 -15.00 -11.27
CA ALA A 106 -21.45 -16.36 -11.25
C ALA A 106 -21.85 -17.07 -12.56
N PRO A 107 -20.95 -17.83 -13.21
CA PRO A 107 -21.37 -18.71 -14.29
C PRO A 107 -22.29 -19.80 -13.74
N ALA A 108 -23.42 -20.00 -14.41
CA ALA A 108 -24.39 -21.04 -14.11
C ALA A 108 -23.75 -22.44 -14.26
N GLU A 109 -23.93 -23.27 -13.24
CA GLU A 109 -23.64 -24.70 -13.29
C GLU A 109 -24.70 -25.38 -14.17
N GLY A 110 -24.26 -25.89 -15.33
CA GLY A 110 -25.04 -26.80 -16.17
C GLY A 110 -24.58 -28.23 -15.93
N ASN A 111 -25.50 -29.02 -15.35
CA ASN A 111 -25.79 -30.47 -15.35
C ASN A 111 -24.82 -31.51 -15.99
N PRO A 112 -24.93 -32.81 -15.61
CA PRO A 112 -23.80 -33.69 -15.36
C PRO A 112 -23.69 -34.85 -16.35
N GLY A 113 -22.53 -35.52 -16.30
CA GLY A 113 -22.38 -36.94 -16.64
C GLY A 113 -21.12 -37.27 -17.45
N PRO A 114 -20.72 -38.55 -17.55
CA PRO A 114 -21.03 -39.69 -16.70
C PRO A 114 -19.77 -40.32 -16.06
N GLN A 115 -20.02 -41.26 -15.15
CA GLN A 115 -19.06 -42.09 -14.41
C GLN A 115 -18.22 -43.00 -15.32
N ALA A 116 -16.96 -43.21 -14.96
CA ALA A 116 -16.16 -44.40 -15.31
C ALA A 116 -15.05 -44.56 -14.26
N THR A 117 -15.27 -45.41 -13.25
CA THR A 117 -14.66 -46.73 -13.05
C THR A 117 -13.20 -46.74 -12.59
N GLN A 118 -13.03 -47.32 -11.40
CA GLN A 118 -11.77 -47.73 -10.78
C GLN A 118 -11.01 -48.70 -11.70
N GLY A 119 -9.69 -48.56 -11.75
CA GLY A 119 -8.78 -49.46 -12.42
C GLY A 119 -7.39 -49.35 -11.80
N ASN A 120 -7.08 -50.31 -10.95
CA ASN A 120 -5.83 -50.49 -10.21
C ASN A 120 -4.93 -51.44 -11.00
N SER A 121 -3.67 -51.10 -11.33
CA SER A 121 -2.63 -52.11 -11.64
C SER A 121 -1.25 -51.51 -11.96
N SER A 122 -0.31 -51.77 -11.03
CA SER A 122 1.02 -52.36 -11.22
C SER A 122 2.06 -51.77 -12.20
N ASN A 123 3.17 -51.35 -11.60
CA ASN A 123 4.58 -51.58 -11.98
C ASN A 123 4.85 -52.46 -13.22
N ARG A 124 5.65 -51.92 -14.15
CA ARG A 124 6.75 -52.66 -14.79
C ARG A 124 7.81 -51.70 -15.34
N SER A 125 9.03 -51.89 -14.86
CA SER A 125 10.29 -51.35 -15.34
C SER A 125 10.66 -51.95 -16.71
N LEU A 126 11.45 -51.23 -17.52
CA LEU A 126 12.68 -51.71 -18.20
C LEU A 126 13.25 -50.69 -19.21
N GLY A 127 14.59 -50.51 -19.14
CA GLY A 127 15.47 -49.97 -20.20
C GLY A 127 15.45 -48.45 -20.38
N GLY A 128 16.51 -47.66 -20.18
CA GLY A 128 17.94 -47.94 -20.26
C GLY A 128 18.50 -47.41 -21.57
N GLN A 129 18.94 -46.15 -21.61
CA GLN A 129 20.01 -45.68 -22.51
C GLN A 129 20.53 -44.30 -22.09
N ARG A 130 21.85 -44.19 -22.18
CA ARG A 130 22.71 -43.09 -21.76
C ARG A 130 22.75 -42.01 -22.85
N ASP A 131 22.88 -40.74 -22.46
CA ASP A 131 24.10 -39.94 -22.64
C ASP A 131 23.83 -38.42 -22.75
N LEU A 132 24.57 -37.69 -21.92
CA LEU A 132 25.29 -36.44 -22.21
C LEU A 132 24.52 -35.28 -22.85
N THR A 133 24.12 -34.32 -22.03
CA THR A 133 24.58 -32.93 -22.19
C THR A 133 24.67 -32.27 -20.82
N GLY A 134 25.85 -31.69 -20.53
CA GLY A 134 26.07 -30.89 -19.35
C GLY A 134 25.13 -29.68 -19.34
N GLY A 135 24.46 -29.48 -18.22
CA GLY A 135 23.78 -28.26 -17.89
C GLY A 135 24.14 -27.93 -16.46
N ASP A 136 24.98 -26.92 -16.29
CA ASP A 136 25.24 -26.28 -14.99
C ASP A 136 23.89 -26.05 -14.31
N THR A 137 23.59 -26.90 -13.33
CA THR A 137 22.43 -26.72 -12.48
C THR A 137 22.80 -25.57 -11.57
N LEU A 138 22.45 -24.35 -11.99
CA LEU A 138 22.44 -23.18 -11.12
C LEU A 138 21.53 -23.51 -9.93
N MET A 139 22.13 -24.07 -8.88
CA MET A 139 21.53 -24.19 -7.57
C MET A 139 21.17 -22.78 -7.16
N THR A 140 19.89 -22.46 -7.26
CA THR A 140 19.34 -21.20 -6.80
C THR A 140 19.32 -21.27 -5.29
N VAL A 141 20.41 -20.82 -4.66
CA VAL A 141 20.47 -20.79 -3.20
C VAL A 141 19.43 -19.79 -2.70
N ASP A 142 18.48 -20.27 -1.90
CA ASP A 142 17.49 -19.43 -1.24
C ASP A 142 18.16 -18.68 -0.09
N VAL A 143 18.73 -17.53 -0.43
CA VAL A 143 19.42 -16.60 0.48
C VAL A 143 18.57 -16.27 1.72
N GLU A 144 17.25 -16.17 1.54
CA GLU A 144 16.32 -15.89 2.63
C GLU A 144 16.12 -17.09 3.55
N GLN A 145 16.19 -18.32 3.02
CA GLN A 145 16.23 -19.53 3.83
C GLN A 145 17.52 -19.62 4.65
N VAL A 146 18.66 -19.27 4.06
CA VAL A 146 19.96 -19.24 4.76
C VAL A 146 19.87 -18.26 5.93
N LYS A 147 19.42 -17.02 5.69
CA LYS A 147 19.25 -16.02 6.76
C LYS A 147 18.28 -16.43 7.87
N ARG A 148 17.30 -17.29 7.56
CA ARG A 148 16.34 -17.81 8.55
C ARG A 148 16.90 -18.93 9.41
N ARG A 149 17.74 -19.80 8.84
CA ARG A 149 18.37 -20.91 9.55
C ARG A 149 19.50 -20.46 10.47
N HIS A 150 20.10 -19.31 10.16
CA HIS A 150 21.22 -18.76 10.90
C HIS A 150 20.80 -17.40 11.49
N PRO A 151 20.11 -17.38 12.66
CA PRO A 151 19.88 -16.15 13.37
C PRO A 151 21.20 -15.41 13.58
N ILE A 152 21.19 -14.11 13.27
CA ILE A 152 22.41 -13.31 13.26
C ILE A 152 23.11 -13.27 14.63
N ALA A 153 22.35 -13.33 15.72
CA ALA A 153 22.89 -13.40 17.07
C ALA A 153 23.73 -14.67 17.30
N ASP A 154 23.24 -15.81 16.81
CA ASP A 154 23.89 -17.11 16.99
C ASP A 154 25.16 -17.21 16.15
N ALA A 155 25.12 -16.70 14.91
CA ALA A 155 26.30 -16.61 14.07
C ALA A 155 27.38 -15.73 14.70
N ILE A 156 27.02 -14.55 15.20
CA ILE A 156 27.95 -13.63 15.87
C ILE A 156 28.57 -14.27 17.12
N ALA A 157 27.77 -14.97 17.93
CA ALA A 157 28.25 -15.70 19.10
C ALA A 157 29.18 -16.87 18.74
N ALA A 158 28.89 -17.59 17.66
CA ALA A 158 29.75 -18.67 17.14
C ALA A 158 31.14 -18.16 16.70
N HIS A 159 31.24 -16.89 16.31
CA HIS A 159 32.51 -16.21 16.01
C HIS A 159 33.18 -15.59 17.25
N GLY A 160 32.83 -16.05 18.45
CA GLY A 160 33.52 -15.71 19.70
C GLY A 160 33.15 -14.35 20.30
N VAL A 161 32.09 -13.71 19.82
CA VAL A 161 31.63 -12.43 20.36
C VAL A 161 30.63 -12.66 21.49
N GLU A 162 31.00 -12.24 22.71
CA GLU A 162 30.08 -12.25 23.85
C GLU A 162 29.00 -11.17 23.67
N LEU A 163 27.74 -11.60 23.52
CA LEU A 163 26.59 -10.73 23.33
C LEU A 163 25.79 -10.58 24.63
N ARG A 164 25.59 -9.33 25.06
CA ARG A 164 24.80 -8.99 26.25
C ARG A 164 23.49 -8.31 25.88
N PRO A 165 22.35 -8.76 26.46
CA PRO A 165 21.05 -8.16 26.16
C PRO A 165 20.91 -6.77 26.77
N ARG A 166 20.36 -5.83 25.98
CA ARG A 166 20.05 -4.46 26.40
C ARG A 166 18.82 -3.95 25.66
N GLY A 167 17.65 -3.95 26.32
CA GLY A 167 16.42 -3.33 25.79
C GLY A 167 15.95 -3.90 24.46
N GLY A 168 15.91 -5.23 24.31
CA GLY A 168 15.48 -5.92 23.08
C GLY A 168 16.56 -6.01 21.98
N ARG A 169 17.75 -5.50 22.24
CA ARG A 169 18.94 -5.62 21.36
C ARG A 169 20.01 -6.42 22.07
N LEU A 170 20.99 -6.91 21.32
CA LEU A 170 22.19 -7.49 21.89
C LEU A 170 23.37 -6.57 21.59
N THR A 171 24.32 -6.49 22.52
CA THR A 171 25.49 -5.63 22.41
C THR A 171 26.75 -6.42 22.70
N GLY A 172 27.79 -6.24 21.91
CA GLY A 172 29.06 -6.94 22.05
C GLY A 172 30.23 -6.12 21.52
N ARG A 173 31.44 -6.65 21.67
CA ARG A 173 32.63 -6.06 21.05
C ARG A 173 32.67 -6.42 19.58
N CYS A 174 32.98 -5.45 18.73
CA CYS A 174 33.05 -5.68 17.30
C CYS A 174 34.29 -6.50 16.94
N PRO A 175 34.17 -7.60 16.18
CA PRO A 175 35.31 -8.39 15.74
C PRO A 175 36.08 -7.78 14.56
N PHE A 176 35.56 -6.72 13.94
CA PHE A 176 36.12 -6.12 12.71
C PHE A 176 37.14 -5.01 12.98
N HIS A 177 37.29 -4.56 14.23
CA HIS A 177 38.29 -3.58 14.63
C HIS A 177 38.66 -3.81 16.10
N GLU A 178 39.75 -3.19 16.55
CA GLU A 178 40.16 -3.26 17.95
C GLU A 178 39.19 -2.46 18.82
N ASP A 179 38.24 -3.17 19.44
CA ASP A 179 37.13 -2.57 20.17
C ASP A 179 37.29 -2.74 21.68
N ARG A 180 37.56 -1.63 22.39
CA ARG A 180 37.68 -1.62 23.86
C ARG A 180 36.30 -1.60 24.55
N ASP A 181 35.31 -0.95 23.93
CA ASP A 181 33.98 -0.69 24.48
C ASP A 181 32.89 -1.24 23.55
N PRO A 182 32.00 -2.15 24.00
CA PRO A 182 31.03 -2.85 23.15
C PRO A 182 30.28 -1.94 22.15
N SER A 183 30.75 -1.90 20.90
CA SER A 183 30.23 -1.00 19.85
C SER A 183 29.34 -1.71 18.83
N LEU A 184 29.32 -3.05 18.84
CA LEU A 184 28.48 -3.88 17.99
C LEU A 184 27.09 -4.01 18.60
N VAL A 185 26.06 -3.57 17.87
CA VAL A 185 24.65 -3.75 18.23
C VAL A 185 24.00 -4.72 17.24
N VAL A 186 23.37 -5.75 17.77
CA VAL A 186 22.60 -6.75 17.03
C VAL A 186 21.12 -6.50 17.29
N TYR A 187 20.33 -6.55 16.22
CA TYR A 187 18.89 -6.35 16.22
C TYR A 187 18.23 -7.67 15.79
N PRO A 188 17.88 -8.57 16.73
CA PRO A 188 17.28 -9.86 16.41
C PRO A 188 16.00 -9.75 15.58
N ASP A 189 15.16 -8.76 15.90
CA ASP A 189 13.87 -8.52 15.24
C ASP A 189 14.02 -8.17 13.75
N THR A 190 15.03 -7.37 13.41
CA THR A 190 15.33 -6.98 12.03
C THR A 190 16.39 -7.86 11.38
N ARG A 191 16.91 -8.85 12.12
CA ARG A 191 17.98 -9.79 11.71
C ARG A 191 19.21 -9.09 11.13
N SER A 192 19.58 -7.97 11.72
CA SER A 192 20.68 -7.14 11.25
C SER A 192 21.63 -6.76 12.39
N PHE A 193 22.84 -6.33 12.03
CA PHE A 193 23.81 -5.76 12.96
C PHE A 193 24.28 -4.39 12.48
N HIS A 194 24.75 -3.59 13.42
CA HIS A 194 25.46 -2.34 13.15
C HIS A 194 26.53 -2.12 14.22
N CYS A 195 27.75 -1.84 13.80
CA CYS A 195 28.85 -1.45 14.66
C CYS A 195 29.01 0.08 14.62
N PHE A 196 28.89 0.74 15.76
CA PHE A 196 29.02 2.19 15.86
C PHE A 196 30.49 2.69 15.87
N GLY A 197 31.47 1.81 16.08
CA GLY A 197 32.90 2.14 15.97
C GLY A 197 33.39 2.21 14.53
N CYS A 198 33.30 1.10 13.79
CA CYS A 198 33.81 0.99 12.42
C CYS A 198 32.77 1.15 11.30
N GLY A 199 31.48 1.34 11.62
CA GLY A 199 30.39 1.50 10.64
C GLY A 199 29.96 0.21 9.91
N ALA A 200 30.55 -0.94 10.25
CA ALA A 200 30.15 -2.22 9.67
C ALA A 200 28.68 -2.53 10.00
N SER A 201 27.90 -2.89 8.98
CA SER A 201 26.50 -3.25 9.12
C SER A 201 26.08 -4.25 8.04
N GLY A 202 24.96 -4.93 8.27
CA GLY A 202 24.41 -5.91 7.33
C GLY A 202 23.63 -7.00 8.03
N ASP A 203 23.41 -8.11 7.32
CA ASP A 203 22.78 -9.32 7.85
C ASP A 203 23.80 -10.42 8.20
N VAL A 204 23.32 -11.63 8.51
CA VAL A 204 24.18 -12.76 8.90
C VAL A 204 25.21 -13.14 7.82
N ILE A 205 24.87 -12.99 6.55
CA ILE A 205 25.79 -13.29 5.44
C ILE A 205 26.86 -12.21 5.37
N ASP A 206 26.47 -10.93 5.48
CA ASP A 206 27.43 -9.82 5.52
C ASP A 206 28.37 -9.90 6.72
N PHE A 207 27.87 -10.40 7.86
CA PHE A 207 28.69 -10.64 9.05
C PHE A 207 29.76 -11.70 8.76
N VAL A 208 29.36 -12.89 8.26
CA VAL A 208 30.27 -14.01 7.96
C VAL A 208 31.31 -13.61 6.91
N ARG A 209 30.87 -12.93 5.84
CA ARG A 209 31.78 -12.41 4.79
C ARG A 209 32.87 -11.53 5.37
N ARG A 210 32.52 -10.65 6.31
CA ARG A 210 33.46 -9.72 6.93
C ARG A 210 34.32 -10.38 8.00
N ALA A 211 33.74 -11.29 8.78
CA ALA A 211 34.44 -11.99 9.86
C ALA A 211 35.52 -12.94 9.31
N GLU A 212 35.27 -13.53 8.15
CA GLU A 212 36.14 -14.55 7.57
C GLU A 212 36.85 -14.09 6.29
N GLY A 213 36.54 -12.89 5.78
CA GLY A 213 37.18 -12.33 4.59
C GLY A 213 36.81 -13.04 3.29
N ILE A 214 35.62 -13.65 3.22
CA ILE A 214 35.19 -14.51 2.11
C ILE A 214 34.13 -13.86 1.20
N GLY A 215 34.01 -14.42 -0.01
CA GLY A 215 33.03 -14.00 -1.01
C GLY A 215 31.59 -14.31 -0.62
N PHE A 216 30.61 -13.73 -1.33
CA PHE A 216 29.19 -13.95 -1.04
C PHE A 216 28.77 -15.42 -1.20
N ARG A 217 29.21 -16.08 -2.27
CA ARG A 217 28.90 -17.50 -2.52
C ARG A 217 29.51 -18.39 -1.43
N GLU A 218 30.78 -18.18 -1.12
CA GLU A 218 31.49 -18.90 -0.06
C GLU A 218 30.81 -18.73 1.31
N ALA A 219 30.37 -17.51 1.65
CA ALA A 219 29.65 -17.27 2.91
C ALA A 219 28.29 -17.98 2.95
N VAL A 220 27.60 -18.04 1.82
CA VAL A 220 26.33 -18.75 1.68
C VAL A 220 26.54 -20.27 1.77
N ASP A 221 27.58 -20.79 1.14
CA ASP A 221 27.94 -22.21 1.17
C ASP A 221 28.37 -22.63 2.58
N ARG A 222 29.17 -21.80 3.25
CA ARG A 222 29.62 -22.04 4.62
C ARG A 222 28.50 -21.99 5.66
N LEU A 223 27.52 -21.11 5.44
CA LEU A 223 26.27 -21.13 6.19
C LEU A 223 25.39 -22.33 5.78
N GLY A 224 25.60 -22.95 4.61
CA GLY A 224 24.88 -24.13 4.12
C GLY A 224 25.46 -25.49 4.56
N GLU A 225 26.76 -25.60 4.81
CA GLU A 225 27.49 -26.85 5.06
C GLU A 225 27.42 -27.37 6.52
N GLY A 226 26.91 -26.58 7.46
CA GLY A 226 26.89 -26.91 8.90
C GLY A 226 25.76 -27.83 9.40
N GLY A 227 25.08 -28.60 8.54
CA GLY A 227 24.01 -29.50 8.97
C GLY A 227 23.76 -30.62 7.98
N GLU A 228 24.23 -31.82 8.31
CA GLU A 228 23.95 -33.04 7.57
C GLU A 228 22.46 -33.20 7.24
N ALA A 229 22.24 -33.54 5.97
CA ALA A 229 20.94 -33.77 5.39
C ALA A 229 20.24 -34.98 6.04
N GLN A 230 19.48 -34.72 7.10
CA GLN A 230 18.26 -35.49 7.31
C GLN A 230 17.28 -35.03 6.25
N SER A 231 17.11 -35.84 5.19
CA SER A 231 16.04 -35.69 4.22
C SER A 231 14.74 -35.43 4.98
N PRO A 232 14.16 -34.22 4.88
CA PRO A 232 12.90 -33.99 5.53
C PRO A 232 11.87 -34.82 4.77
N ALA A 233 11.20 -35.75 5.46
CA ALA A 233 9.88 -36.24 5.06
C ALA A 233 9.09 -35.07 4.45
N PRO A 234 8.38 -35.25 3.31
CA PRO A 234 7.92 -34.18 2.44
C PRO A 234 7.38 -33.03 3.27
N ARG A 235 8.24 -32.03 3.49
CA ARG A 235 7.93 -30.94 4.41
C ARG A 235 6.86 -30.17 3.69
N SER A 236 5.66 -30.21 4.26
CA SER A 236 4.59 -29.28 3.93
C SER A 236 5.20 -27.91 3.72
N GLU A 237 4.98 -27.33 2.54
CA GLU A 237 5.27 -25.93 2.25
C GLU A 237 4.97 -25.09 3.51
N PRO A 238 5.78 -24.07 3.86
CA PRO A 238 5.47 -23.21 5.00
C PRO A 238 4.02 -22.79 4.83
N ARG A 239 3.14 -23.30 5.70
CA ARG A 239 1.71 -23.03 5.58
C ARG A 239 1.62 -21.51 5.58
N PRO A 240 0.99 -20.87 4.57
CA PRO A 240 0.82 -19.42 4.57
C PRO A 240 0.29 -19.06 5.96
N HIS A 241 0.83 -18.01 6.60
CA HIS A 241 0.40 -17.59 7.94
C HIS A 241 -1.11 -17.31 7.90
N ARG A 242 -1.91 -18.35 8.14
CA ARG A 242 -3.35 -18.30 8.04
C ARG A 242 -3.82 -17.73 9.34
N LEU A 243 -4.28 -16.49 9.27
CA LEU A 243 -4.96 -15.84 10.37
C LEU A 243 -6.05 -16.77 10.88
N THR A 244 -5.99 -17.06 12.17
CA THR A 244 -7.04 -17.76 12.90
C THR A 244 -8.31 -16.91 12.89
N LEU A 245 -9.43 -17.48 13.34
CA LEU A 245 -10.67 -16.71 13.49
C LEU A 245 -10.45 -15.55 14.48
N ASP A 246 -9.81 -15.81 15.61
CA ASP A 246 -9.49 -14.82 16.63
C ASP A 246 -8.63 -13.69 16.09
N ASP A 247 -7.62 -14.01 15.28
CA ASP A 247 -6.77 -13.00 14.62
C ASP A 247 -7.61 -12.05 13.76
N ARG A 248 -8.51 -12.60 12.94
CA ARG A 248 -9.38 -11.81 12.07
C ARG A 248 -10.34 -10.95 12.86
N LEU A 249 -10.90 -11.48 13.94
CA LEU A 249 -11.81 -10.73 14.84
C LEU A 249 -11.08 -9.55 15.48
N ILE A 250 -9.87 -9.77 16.01
CA ILE A 250 -9.04 -8.72 16.62
C ILE A 250 -8.67 -7.65 15.59
N LEU A 251 -8.15 -8.04 14.42
CA LEU A 251 -7.73 -7.10 13.39
C LEU A 251 -8.91 -6.29 12.82
N THR A 252 -10.07 -6.94 12.65
CA THR A 252 -11.28 -6.27 12.14
C THR A 252 -11.83 -5.31 13.18
N ALA A 253 -11.88 -5.70 14.45
CA ALA A 253 -12.28 -4.84 15.55
C ALA A 253 -11.35 -3.61 15.68
N ALA A 254 -10.03 -3.81 15.59
CA ALA A 254 -9.06 -2.72 15.59
C ALA A 254 -9.28 -1.78 14.39
N CYS A 255 -9.45 -2.34 13.18
CA CYS A 255 -9.72 -1.56 11.98
C CYS A 255 -11.00 -0.72 12.08
N GLU A 256 -12.08 -1.28 12.64
CA GLU A 256 -13.33 -0.56 12.89
C GLU A 256 -13.13 0.61 13.85
N LEU A 257 -12.47 0.34 14.99
CA LEU A 257 -12.17 1.38 15.96
C LEU A 257 -11.37 2.51 15.33
N TYR A 258 -10.26 2.18 14.66
CA TYR A 258 -9.39 3.17 14.05
C TYR A 258 -10.07 3.96 12.96
N HIS A 259 -10.97 3.34 12.18
CA HIS A 259 -11.77 4.05 11.20
C HIS A 259 -12.67 5.09 11.85
N GLU A 260 -13.39 4.72 12.92
CA GLU A 260 -14.21 5.64 13.70
C GLU A 260 -13.38 6.77 14.33
N THR A 261 -12.20 6.45 14.86
CA THR A 261 -11.28 7.44 15.41
C THR A 261 -10.87 8.44 14.33
N LEU A 262 -10.49 7.99 13.13
CA LEU A 262 -10.12 8.87 12.02
C LEU A 262 -11.24 9.85 11.65
N LEU A 263 -12.48 9.36 11.59
CA LEU A 263 -13.64 10.21 11.24
C LEU A 263 -13.94 11.28 12.31
N ARG A 264 -13.50 11.06 13.56
CA ARG A 264 -13.78 11.95 14.70
C ARG A 264 -12.61 12.85 15.05
N THR A 265 -11.37 12.49 14.70
CA THR A 265 -10.19 13.29 15.02
C THR A 265 -10.07 14.49 14.09
N PRO A 266 -10.13 15.74 14.60
CA PRO A 266 -9.95 16.93 13.78
C PRO A 266 -8.56 16.96 13.12
N GLY A 267 -8.47 17.51 11.91
CA GLY A 267 -7.21 17.68 11.19
C GLY A 267 -6.70 16.45 10.42
N ILE A 268 -7.12 15.23 10.76
CA ILE A 268 -6.69 14.02 10.03
C ILE A 268 -7.25 13.99 8.61
N GLY A 269 -8.51 14.41 8.42
CA GLY A 269 -9.11 14.56 7.10
C GLY A 269 -8.35 15.56 6.23
N GLN A 270 -8.00 16.72 6.79
CA GLN A 270 -7.20 17.74 6.11
C GLN A 270 -5.80 17.21 5.73
N TYR A 271 -5.16 16.44 6.63
CA TYR A 271 -3.89 15.78 6.32
C TYR A 271 -4.02 14.81 5.13
N LEU A 272 -5.10 14.03 5.06
CA LEU A 272 -5.33 13.14 3.92
C LEU A 272 -5.55 13.93 2.62
N GLU A 273 -6.28 15.03 2.68
CA GLU A 273 -6.51 15.91 1.53
C GLU A 273 -5.21 16.54 1.02
N THR A 274 -4.33 17.03 1.90
CA THR A 274 -3.00 17.56 1.50
C THR A 274 -2.10 16.48 0.91
N ARG A 275 -2.41 15.20 1.15
CA ARG A 275 -1.74 14.05 0.56
C ARG A 275 -2.46 13.49 -0.67
N GLY A 276 -3.48 14.19 -1.19
CA GLY A 276 -4.19 13.78 -2.41
C GLY A 276 -5.13 12.58 -2.20
N VAL A 277 -5.56 12.32 -0.96
CA VAL A 277 -6.47 11.22 -0.61
C VAL A 277 -7.86 11.80 -0.30
N PRO A 278 -8.83 11.71 -1.24
CA PRO A 278 -10.18 12.21 -1.01
C PRO A 278 -10.90 11.47 0.12
N THR A 279 -11.81 12.15 0.81
CA THR A 279 -12.63 11.58 1.89
C THR A 279 -13.35 10.28 1.48
N TRP A 280 -13.82 10.18 0.23
CA TRP A 280 -14.47 8.96 -0.23
C TRP A 280 -13.50 7.77 -0.33
N VAL A 281 -12.23 8.00 -0.71
CA VAL A 281 -11.19 6.95 -0.71
C VAL A 281 -10.89 6.52 0.72
N ALA A 282 -10.76 7.49 1.63
CA ALA A 282 -10.53 7.22 3.05
C ALA A 282 -11.63 6.32 3.64
N ARG A 283 -12.90 6.58 3.31
CA ARG A 283 -14.04 5.75 3.70
C ARG A 283 -14.05 4.40 3.00
N HIS A 284 -13.89 4.38 1.68
CA HIS A 284 -13.93 3.17 0.86
C HIS A 284 -12.84 2.16 1.28
N CYS A 285 -11.64 2.64 1.56
CA CYS A 285 -10.52 1.81 2.01
C CYS A 285 -10.49 1.61 3.54
N ARG A 286 -11.47 2.14 4.27
CA ARG A 286 -11.57 2.11 5.74
C ARG A 286 -10.28 2.57 6.44
N LEU A 287 -9.68 3.66 5.95
CA LEU A 287 -8.50 4.25 6.59
C LEU A 287 -8.80 4.58 8.05
N GLY A 288 -7.81 4.39 8.92
CA GLY A 288 -7.95 4.59 10.34
C GLY A 288 -6.93 5.56 10.93
N PHE A 289 -7.10 5.90 12.20
CA PHE A 289 -6.15 6.70 12.97
C PHE A 289 -6.04 6.12 14.38
N SER A 290 -4.82 5.97 14.90
CA SER A 290 -4.58 5.55 16.28
C SER A 290 -4.18 6.76 17.13
N ASP A 291 -5.00 7.05 18.15
CA ASP A 291 -4.71 8.07 19.16
C ASP A 291 -3.92 7.51 20.36
N GLY A 292 -3.65 6.20 20.35
CA GLY A 292 -2.89 5.48 21.37
C GLY A 292 -3.64 5.16 22.66
N ARG A 293 -4.96 5.41 22.73
CA ARG A 293 -5.73 5.36 23.98
C ARG A 293 -6.87 4.37 23.95
N LEU A 294 -7.46 4.12 22.79
CA LEU A 294 -8.78 3.50 22.70
C LEU A 294 -8.75 1.98 22.46
N LEU A 295 -7.66 1.41 21.92
CA LEU A 295 -7.67 0.01 21.50
C LEU A 295 -7.82 -0.95 22.68
N VAL A 296 -7.03 -0.80 23.73
CA VAL A 296 -7.07 -1.68 24.91
C VAL A 296 -8.46 -1.74 25.56
N PRO A 297 -9.10 -0.61 25.95
CA PRO A 297 -10.44 -0.66 26.53
C PRO A 297 -11.49 -1.18 25.53
N TYR A 298 -11.32 -0.94 24.23
CA TYR A 298 -12.21 -1.45 23.20
C TYR A 298 -12.15 -2.98 23.07
N LEU A 299 -10.94 -3.56 23.00
CA LEU A 299 -10.75 -5.00 22.93
C LEU A 299 -11.25 -5.71 24.21
N LYS A 300 -11.01 -5.13 25.40
CA LYS A 300 -11.56 -5.65 26.67
C LYS A 300 -13.09 -5.72 26.65
N ARG A 301 -13.78 -4.64 26.22
CA ARG A 301 -15.25 -4.63 26.12
C ARG A 301 -15.78 -5.68 25.14
N ARG A 302 -15.06 -5.92 24.04
CA ARG A 302 -15.36 -6.96 23.05
C ARG A 302 -14.97 -8.37 23.50
N ARG A 303 -14.35 -8.54 24.67
CA ARG A 303 -13.81 -9.81 25.20
C ARG A 303 -12.78 -10.45 24.26
N LEU A 304 -11.97 -9.62 23.61
CA LEU A 304 -10.90 -10.04 22.71
C LEU A 304 -9.55 -10.06 23.44
N SER A 305 -8.69 -11.02 23.08
CA SER A 305 -7.41 -11.25 23.76
C SER A 305 -6.40 -10.13 23.50
N LEU A 306 -5.99 -9.43 24.56
CA LEU A 306 -4.94 -8.42 24.50
C LEU A 306 -3.56 -9.03 24.24
N ARG A 307 -3.29 -10.21 24.82
CA ARG A 307 -2.07 -10.97 24.54
C ARG A 307 -1.96 -11.26 23.05
N ARG A 308 -3.04 -11.73 22.43
CA ARG A 308 -3.04 -12.03 21.01
C ARG A 308 -2.92 -10.76 20.16
N ALA A 309 -3.55 -9.65 20.57
CA ALA A 309 -3.37 -8.36 19.91
C ALA A 309 -1.89 -7.88 19.96
N ALA A 310 -1.17 -8.13 21.06
CA ALA A 310 0.26 -7.85 21.16
C ALA A 310 1.08 -8.76 20.22
N GLU A 311 0.78 -10.06 20.16
CA GLU A 311 1.42 -11.01 19.23
C GLU A 311 1.19 -10.61 17.75
N LEU A 312 0.04 -10.01 17.43
CA LEU A 312 -0.26 -9.46 16.10
C LEU A 312 0.45 -8.12 15.83
N GLY A 313 1.09 -7.52 16.84
CA GLY A 313 1.81 -6.25 16.73
C GLY A 313 0.93 -5.01 16.84
N LEU A 314 -0.29 -5.12 17.38
CA LEU A 314 -1.15 -3.96 17.68
C LEU A 314 -0.78 -3.28 19.01
N LEU A 315 -0.25 -4.06 19.96
CA LEU A 315 0.13 -3.61 21.29
C LEU A 315 1.59 -3.98 21.59
N PHE A 316 2.27 -3.14 22.35
CA PHE A 316 3.52 -3.49 23.02
C PHE A 316 3.25 -4.35 24.26
N ALA A 317 4.32 -4.88 24.86
CA ALA A 317 4.22 -5.73 26.06
C ALA A 317 3.64 -4.99 27.29
N ASP A 318 3.83 -3.67 27.37
CA ASP A 318 3.27 -2.80 28.39
C ASP A 318 1.80 -2.41 28.14
N GLY A 319 1.23 -2.86 27.01
CA GLY A 319 -0.13 -2.57 26.59
C GLY A 319 -0.31 -1.25 25.82
N ALA A 320 0.75 -0.50 25.57
CA ALA A 320 0.68 0.70 24.72
C ALA A 320 0.42 0.33 23.25
N GLU A 321 -0.32 1.16 22.51
CA GLU A 321 -0.56 0.90 21.09
C GLU A 321 0.69 1.16 20.24
N THR A 322 1.06 0.20 19.40
CA THR A 322 2.24 0.31 18.53
C THR A 322 2.07 1.35 17.43
N MET A 323 0.82 1.66 17.09
CA MET A 323 0.41 2.51 15.97
C MET A 323 0.09 3.95 16.35
N THR A 324 0.31 4.33 17.62
CA THR A 324 -0.01 5.66 18.15
C THR A 324 0.51 6.79 17.25
N GLY A 325 -0.36 7.75 16.93
CA GLY A 325 -0.04 8.94 16.14
C GLY A 325 -0.04 8.72 14.62
N ARG A 326 -0.54 7.58 14.13
CA ARG A 326 -0.42 7.20 12.71
C ARG A 326 -1.77 7.08 12.01
N VAL A 327 -1.78 7.46 10.74
CA VAL A 327 -2.84 7.10 9.79
C VAL A 327 -2.62 5.67 9.35
N LEU A 328 -3.63 4.83 9.51
CA LEU A 328 -3.58 3.40 9.24
C LEU A 328 -4.26 3.07 7.93
N ILE A 329 -3.60 2.23 7.14
CA ILE A 329 -4.03 1.77 5.83
C ILE A 329 -4.21 0.25 5.94
N PRO A 330 -5.46 -0.25 6.09
CA PRO A 330 -5.71 -1.67 6.25
C PRO A 330 -5.74 -2.42 4.91
N ASP A 331 -5.24 -3.66 4.90
CA ASP A 331 -5.46 -4.65 3.85
C ASP A 331 -6.79 -5.36 4.10
N GLN A 332 -7.86 -4.87 3.46
CA GLN A 332 -9.20 -5.47 3.55
C GLN A 332 -9.29 -6.74 2.71
N ARG A 333 -9.86 -7.80 3.29
CA ARG A 333 -10.09 -9.10 2.63
C ARG A 333 -11.55 -9.50 2.80
N GLY A 334 -12.38 -9.12 1.83
CA GLY A 334 -13.83 -9.22 1.96
C GLY A 334 -14.32 -8.39 3.14
N SER A 335 -14.94 -9.02 4.12
CA SER A 335 -15.49 -8.35 5.31
C SER A 335 -14.51 -8.19 6.47
N HIS A 336 -13.30 -8.73 6.38
CA HIS A 336 -12.34 -8.70 7.49
C HIS A 336 -11.05 -7.95 7.14
N CYS A 337 -10.40 -7.41 8.16
CA CYS A 337 -9.04 -6.87 8.03
C CYS A 337 -8.03 -8.02 8.12
N GLY A 338 -7.09 -8.09 7.16
CA GLY A 338 -6.02 -9.09 7.16
C GLY A 338 -4.70 -8.55 7.70
N TRP A 339 -4.45 -7.26 7.53
CA TRP A 339 -3.19 -6.61 7.89
C TRP A 339 -3.38 -5.08 7.91
N MET A 340 -2.43 -4.31 8.45
CA MET A 340 -2.41 -2.85 8.30
C MET A 340 -1.01 -2.26 8.42
N VAL A 341 -0.82 -1.09 7.80
CA VAL A 341 0.37 -0.25 7.97
C VAL A 341 -0.02 1.14 8.48
N GLY A 342 0.73 1.65 9.45
CA GLY A 342 0.61 3.01 9.98
C GLY A 342 1.67 3.96 9.45
N ARG A 343 1.24 5.09 8.89
CA ARG A 343 2.06 6.22 8.45
C ARG A 343 2.06 7.31 9.51
N ALA A 344 3.25 7.73 9.95
CA ALA A 344 3.41 8.91 10.80
C ALA A 344 2.93 10.19 10.08
N LEU A 345 2.25 11.07 10.82
CA LEU A 345 1.68 12.32 10.30
C LEU A 345 2.78 13.34 9.95
N ASP A 346 3.63 13.65 10.91
CA ASP A 346 4.79 14.49 10.74
C ASP A 346 6.05 13.63 10.66
N GLY A 347 7.01 14.01 9.81
CA GLY A 347 8.26 13.25 9.59
C GLY A 347 9.19 13.19 10.81
N ARG A 348 8.67 13.48 12.00
CA ARG A 348 9.39 13.47 13.28
C ARG A 348 9.30 12.11 13.95
N GLN A 349 8.24 11.35 13.70
CA GLN A 349 8.04 10.04 14.32
C GLN A 349 8.63 8.92 13.44
N GLU A 350 9.69 8.28 13.92
CA GLU A 350 10.30 7.11 13.30
C GLU A 350 9.78 5.77 13.90
N PRO A 351 9.67 4.69 13.09
CA PRO A 351 9.86 4.66 11.64
C PRO A 351 8.74 5.42 10.91
N ARG A 352 8.99 6.05 9.76
CA ARG A 352 7.93 6.72 8.96
C ARG A 352 6.72 5.83 8.71
N TYR A 353 6.96 4.54 8.42
CA TYR A 353 5.94 3.51 8.28
C TYR A 353 6.15 2.37 9.28
N ARG A 354 5.07 1.92 9.91
CA ARG A 354 5.07 0.77 10.82
C ARG A 354 4.01 -0.25 10.40
N GLY A 355 4.42 -1.48 10.13
CA GLY A 355 3.50 -2.60 9.89
C GLY A 355 3.23 -3.39 11.17
N LEU A 356 2.25 -4.28 11.09
CA LEU A 356 2.03 -5.33 12.11
C LEU A 356 3.19 -6.33 12.14
N SER A 357 3.24 -7.15 13.20
CA SER A 357 4.21 -8.26 13.36
C SER A 357 3.89 -9.48 12.48
N LEU A 358 3.06 -9.27 11.46
CA LEU A 358 2.62 -10.26 10.49
C LEU A 358 3.37 -10.05 9.15
N PRO A 359 3.57 -11.11 8.34
CA PRO A 359 4.15 -10.97 7.01
C PRO A 359 3.41 -9.90 6.20
N ARG A 360 4.17 -8.98 5.60
CA ARG A 360 3.61 -7.91 4.77
C ARG A 360 2.89 -8.52 3.56
N PRO A 361 1.63 -8.17 3.30
CA PRO A 361 0.90 -8.67 2.14
C PRO A 361 1.23 -7.83 0.90
N LEU A 362 0.80 -8.33 -0.27
CA LEU A 362 0.52 -7.46 -1.41
C LEU A 362 -0.75 -6.66 -1.09
N LEU A 363 -0.60 -5.40 -0.67
CA LEU A 363 -1.71 -4.56 -0.25
C LEU A 363 -2.72 -4.41 -1.38
N GLY A 364 -4.01 -4.59 -1.09
CA GLY A 364 -5.07 -4.40 -2.07
C GLY A 364 -5.21 -5.56 -3.06
N TYR A 365 -4.53 -6.69 -2.81
CA TYR A 365 -4.62 -7.88 -3.66
C TYR A 365 -6.06 -8.34 -3.92
N GLU A 366 -6.93 -8.35 -2.91
CA GLU A 366 -8.32 -8.79 -3.11
C GLU A 366 -9.06 -7.89 -4.12
N ARG A 367 -8.69 -6.60 -4.19
CA ARG A 367 -9.25 -5.64 -5.16
C ARG A 367 -8.78 -5.89 -6.59
N THR A 368 -7.62 -6.52 -6.77
CA THR A 368 -7.06 -6.80 -8.10
C THR A 368 -7.44 -8.19 -8.60
N ARG A 369 -7.98 -9.04 -7.73
CA ARG A 369 -8.41 -10.39 -8.08
C ARG A 369 -9.47 -10.38 -9.17
N GLY A 370 -9.22 -11.14 -10.25
CA GLY A 370 -10.14 -11.26 -11.39
C GLY A 370 -10.02 -10.13 -12.42
N HIS A 371 -9.25 -9.08 -12.14
CA HIS A 371 -8.98 -8.05 -13.14
C HIS A 371 -7.97 -8.55 -14.18
N ARG A 372 -8.28 -8.31 -15.46
CA ARG A 372 -7.37 -8.63 -16.57
C ARG A 372 -6.13 -7.73 -16.59
N ARG A 373 -6.26 -6.51 -16.05
CA ARG A 373 -5.21 -5.51 -15.95
C ARG A 373 -5.07 -5.10 -14.49
N VAL A 374 -3.85 -5.11 -13.97
CA VAL A 374 -3.54 -4.77 -12.58
C VAL A 374 -2.45 -3.70 -12.56
N PHE A 375 -2.56 -2.73 -11.66
CA PHE A 375 -1.54 -1.71 -11.43
C PHE A 375 -0.75 -2.06 -10.16
N LEU A 376 0.57 -2.05 -10.25
CA LEU A 376 1.47 -2.39 -9.16
C LEU A 376 2.31 -1.17 -8.78
N THR A 377 2.24 -0.79 -7.51
CA THR A 377 3.00 0.34 -6.93
C THR A 377 3.92 -0.14 -5.80
N GLU A 378 4.80 0.73 -5.32
CA GLU A 378 5.64 0.45 -4.15
C GLU A 378 4.92 0.77 -2.84
N GLY A 379 4.43 1.99 -2.73
CA GLY A 379 3.91 2.55 -1.49
C GLY A 379 2.40 2.42 -1.34
N PRO A 380 1.90 2.53 -0.09
CA PRO A 380 0.47 2.51 0.18
C PRO A 380 -0.23 3.82 -0.24
N PHE A 381 0.47 4.95 -0.31
CA PHE A 381 -0.14 6.21 -0.79
C PHE A 381 -0.28 6.22 -2.32
N ASP A 382 0.66 5.64 -3.04
CA ASP A 382 0.55 5.39 -4.48
C ASP A 382 -0.68 4.55 -4.80
N TRP A 383 -0.85 3.48 -4.03
CA TRP A 383 -2.03 2.64 -4.09
C TRP A 383 -3.32 3.41 -3.83
N LEU A 384 -3.37 4.26 -2.80
CA LEU A 384 -4.53 5.10 -2.52
C LEU A 384 -4.84 6.08 -3.66
N THR A 385 -3.83 6.68 -4.27
CA THR A 385 -4.00 7.57 -5.43
C THR A 385 -4.61 6.83 -6.61
N LEU A 386 -4.07 5.67 -6.98
CA LEU A 386 -4.60 4.86 -8.08
C LEU A 386 -6.01 4.34 -7.79
N VAL A 387 -6.30 3.96 -6.53
CA VAL A 387 -7.67 3.63 -6.10
C VAL A 387 -8.60 4.83 -6.24
N GLY A 388 -8.12 6.03 -5.89
CA GLY A 388 -8.81 7.30 -6.10
C GLY A 388 -9.11 7.60 -7.57
N TRP A 389 -8.34 7.05 -8.49
CA TRP A 389 -8.60 7.14 -9.93
C TRP A 389 -9.43 5.98 -10.48
N GLY A 390 -9.91 5.09 -9.61
CA GLY A 390 -10.74 3.95 -9.99
C GLY A 390 -9.98 2.78 -10.60
N LEU A 391 -8.66 2.71 -10.40
CA LEU A 391 -7.81 1.69 -11.00
C LEU A 391 -7.69 0.45 -10.09
N PRO A 392 -7.62 -0.77 -10.66
CA PRO A 392 -7.37 -2.00 -9.91
C PRO A 392 -5.89 -2.08 -9.52
N ALA A 393 -5.55 -1.44 -8.41
CA ALA A 393 -4.17 -1.29 -7.93
C ALA A 393 -3.85 -2.16 -6.71
N CYS A 394 -2.58 -2.50 -6.57
CA CYS A 394 -1.97 -3.15 -5.41
C CYS A 394 -0.56 -2.61 -5.14
N ALA A 395 -0.04 -2.77 -3.92
CA ALA A 395 1.29 -2.27 -3.52
C ALA A 395 2.18 -3.32 -2.86
N LEU A 396 3.49 -3.25 -3.15
CA LEU A 396 4.53 -4.16 -2.63
C LEU A 396 4.91 -3.88 -1.17
N LEU A 397 4.74 -2.67 -0.66
CA LEU A 397 5.10 -2.28 0.71
C LEU A 397 6.58 -2.54 1.06
N GLY A 398 7.46 -2.29 0.09
CA GLY A 398 8.91 -2.52 0.23
C GLY A 398 9.30 -3.99 0.37
N THR A 399 8.46 -4.91 -0.14
CA THR A 399 8.81 -6.34 -0.24
C THR A 399 9.22 -6.70 -1.65
N GLN A 400 10.24 -7.54 -1.78
CA GLN A 400 10.48 -8.22 -3.04
C GLN A 400 9.32 -9.17 -3.33
N PRO A 401 8.74 -9.16 -4.54
CA PRO A 401 7.60 -10.00 -4.87
C PRO A 401 8.01 -11.48 -4.82
N GLY A 402 7.55 -12.19 -3.79
CA GLY A 402 7.74 -13.63 -3.68
C GLY A 402 6.99 -14.43 -4.75
N ARG A 403 7.22 -15.75 -4.81
CA ARG A 403 6.59 -16.65 -5.79
C ARG A 403 5.07 -16.53 -5.82
N ASP A 404 4.42 -16.37 -4.66
CA ASP A 404 2.97 -16.23 -4.58
C ASP A 404 2.49 -14.91 -5.19
N THR A 405 3.15 -13.79 -4.86
CA THR A 405 2.88 -12.49 -5.49
C THR A 405 3.01 -12.56 -7.00
N LEU A 406 4.07 -13.21 -7.50
CA LEU A 406 4.30 -13.39 -8.95
C LEU A 406 3.26 -14.30 -9.60
N ARG A 407 2.87 -15.41 -8.95
CA ARG A 407 1.78 -16.29 -9.43
C ARG A 407 0.45 -15.54 -9.51
N LEU A 408 0.18 -14.69 -8.53
CA LEU A 408 -1.03 -13.88 -8.46
C LEU A 408 -1.08 -12.83 -9.56
N LEU A 409 0.01 -12.08 -9.74
CA LEU A 409 0.20 -11.18 -10.89
C LEU A 409 0.21 -11.96 -12.22
N GLY A 410 0.61 -13.23 -12.20
CA GLY A 410 0.56 -14.20 -13.29
C GLY A 410 -0.84 -14.40 -13.89
N ARG A 411 -1.89 -14.24 -13.09
CA ARG A 411 -3.28 -14.40 -13.53
C ARG A 411 -3.79 -13.19 -14.32
N ALA A 412 -3.17 -12.03 -14.16
CA ALA A 412 -3.50 -10.85 -14.94
C ALA A 412 -2.91 -10.98 -16.35
N ARG A 413 -3.68 -10.55 -17.36
CA ARG A 413 -3.22 -10.49 -18.75
C ARG A 413 -2.17 -9.38 -18.93
N SER A 414 -2.31 -8.29 -18.19
CA SER A 414 -1.31 -7.24 -18.15
C SER A 414 -1.12 -6.70 -16.74
N VAL A 415 0.13 -6.37 -16.42
CA VAL A 415 0.53 -5.76 -15.15
C VAL A 415 1.24 -4.45 -15.48
N VAL A 416 0.63 -3.35 -15.06
CA VAL A 416 1.17 -2.00 -15.19
C VAL A 416 2.07 -1.73 -13.99
N LEU A 417 3.36 -1.53 -14.24
CA LEU A 417 4.35 -1.21 -13.23
C LEU A 417 4.40 0.31 -13.09
N VAL A 418 4.04 0.79 -11.90
CA VAL A 418 4.03 2.22 -11.50
C VAL A 418 4.85 2.34 -10.22
N LEU A 419 6.15 2.05 -10.35
CA LEU A 419 7.09 2.06 -9.24
C LEU A 419 7.77 3.43 -9.13
N ASP A 420 8.53 3.65 -8.06
CA ASP A 420 9.17 4.94 -7.81
C ASP A 420 10.24 5.22 -8.87
N GLY A 421 10.40 6.49 -9.23
CA GLY A 421 11.40 6.97 -10.18
C GLY A 421 12.81 7.06 -9.61
N ASP A 422 13.13 6.38 -8.51
CA ASP A 422 14.48 6.33 -7.94
C ASP A 422 15.26 5.08 -8.39
N ASP A 423 16.53 4.96 -7.99
CA ASP A 423 17.39 3.84 -8.43
C ASP A 423 16.81 2.47 -8.02
N ALA A 424 16.28 2.38 -6.80
CA ALA A 424 15.70 1.16 -6.27
C ALA A 424 14.42 0.78 -7.03
N GLY A 425 13.55 1.76 -7.30
CA GLY A 425 12.33 1.54 -8.06
C GLY A 425 12.59 1.18 -9.53
N ARG A 426 13.62 1.76 -10.16
CA ARG A 426 14.08 1.34 -11.49
C ARG A 426 14.59 -0.09 -11.51
N GLU A 427 15.42 -0.48 -10.54
CA GLU A 427 15.92 -1.86 -10.44
C GLU A 427 14.78 -2.87 -10.24
N ALA A 428 13.83 -2.55 -9.35
CA ALA A 428 12.64 -3.37 -9.13
C ALA A 428 11.78 -3.48 -10.39
N THR A 429 11.64 -2.38 -11.14
CA THR A 429 10.91 -2.33 -12.41
C THR A 429 11.53 -3.28 -13.44
N THR A 430 12.85 -3.24 -13.62
CA THR A 430 13.55 -4.11 -14.56
C THR A 430 13.35 -5.59 -14.22
N ARG A 431 13.59 -5.97 -12.96
CA ARG A 431 13.42 -7.37 -12.50
C ARG A 431 11.98 -7.87 -12.68
N LEU A 432 10.99 -7.04 -12.37
CA LEU A 432 9.59 -7.37 -12.54
C LEU A 432 9.20 -7.46 -14.02
N ALA A 433 9.69 -6.54 -14.86
CA ALA A 433 9.44 -6.56 -16.28
C ALA A 433 9.99 -7.83 -16.94
N GLU A 434 11.22 -8.24 -16.59
CA GLU A 434 11.82 -9.51 -17.03
C GLU A 434 10.96 -10.72 -16.62
N THR A 435 10.51 -10.75 -15.37
CA THR A 435 9.71 -11.86 -14.83
C THR A 435 8.31 -11.94 -15.47
N LEU A 436 7.71 -10.78 -15.77
CA LEU A 436 6.36 -10.68 -16.32
C LEU A 436 6.34 -10.79 -17.86
N GLY A 437 7.47 -10.54 -18.51
CA GLY A 437 7.64 -10.58 -19.96
C GLY A 437 6.68 -9.62 -20.67
N GLU A 438 6.04 -10.09 -21.74
CA GLU A 438 5.13 -9.30 -22.59
C GLU A 438 3.88 -8.79 -21.87
N ARG A 439 3.63 -9.25 -20.63
CA ARG A 439 2.52 -8.78 -19.80
C ARG A 439 2.86 -7.49 -19.05
N ALA A 440 4.14 -7.15 -18.89
CA ALA A 440 4.57 -5.92 -18.24
C ALA A 440 4.22 -4.69 -19.09
N ARG A 441 3.74 -3.63 -18.43
CA ARG A 441 3.63 -2.27 -18.99
C ARG A 441 4.34 -1.33 -18.04
N VAL A 442 5.53 -0.88 -18.40
CA VAL A 442 6.33 0.03 -17.56
C VAL A 442 5.87 1.45 -17.80
N VAL A 443 5.36 2.11 -16.76
CA VAL A 443 5.00 3.53 -16.80
C VAL A 443 6.18 4.34 -16.32
N GLU A 444 6.70 5.21 -17.18
CA GLU A 444 7.69 6.20 -16.80
C GLU A 444 6.98 7.46 -16.33
N LEU A 445 7.17 7.80 -15.06
CA LEU A 445 6.67 9.06 -14.52
C LEU A 445 7.56 10.22 -15.01
N PRO A 446 7.02 11.47 -15.09
CA PRO A 446 7.82 12.63 -15.45
C PRO A 446 9.07 12.78 -14.55
N HIS A 447 10.19 13.25 -15.09
CA HIS A 447 11.48 13.32 -14.36
C HIS A 447 11.43 14.07 -13.01
N ALA A 448 10.51 15.01 -12.84
CA ALA A 448 10.34 15.78 -11.59
C ALA A 448 9.41 15.13 -10.57
N VAL A 449 8.84 13.97 -10.89
CA VAL A 449 7.84 13.26 -10.09
C VAL A 449 8.47 11.99 -9.57
N LYS A 450 8.60 11.87 -8.25
CA LYS A 450 9.16 10.67 -7.63
C LYS A 450 8.21 9.49 -7.72
N ASP A 451 6.95 9.71 -7.33
CA ASP A 451 5.96 8.65 -7.17
C ASP A 451 4.58 9.13 -7.64
N VAL A 452 3.65 8.20 -7.85
CA VAL A 452 2.31 8.56 -8.36
C VAL A 452 1.48 9.30 -7.30
N SER A 453 1.82 9.18 -6.02
CA SER A 453 1.19 9.99 -4.97
C SER A 453 1.50 11.49 -5.12
N GLU A 454 2.66 11.86 -5.64
CA GLU A 454 3.00 13.25 -6.00
C GLU A 454 2.17 13.79 -7.17
N LEU A 455 1.76 12.93 -8.12
CA LEU A 455 0.77 13.31 -9.14
C LEU A 455 -0.62 13.45 -8.52
N GLY A 456 -0.95 12.64 -7.51
CA GLY A 456 -2.25 12.68 -6.84
C GLY A 456 -2.59 14.02 -6.19
N VAL A 457 -1.59 14.85 -5.86
CA VAL A 457 -1.78 16.20 -5.30
C VAL A 457 -1.82 17.31 -6.35
N GLN A 458 -1.43 17.02 -7.60
CA GLN A 458 -1.37 18.02 -8.67
C GLN A 458 -2.74 18.14 -9.38
N PRO A 459 -3.17 19.35 -9.79
CA PRO A 459 -4.46 19.54 -10.45
C PRO A 459 -4.64 18.71 -11.74
N ASP A 460 -3.57 18.56 -12.51
CA ASP A 460 -3.50 17.84 -13.79
C ASP A 460 -2.84 16.46 -13.65
N GLY A 461 -2.43 16.05 -12.44
CA GLY A 461 -1.61 14.86 -12.25
C GLY A 461 -2.27 13.56 -12.69
N ARG A 462 -3.61 13.49 -12.65
CA ARG A 462 -4.36 12.37 -13.24
C ARG A 462 -4.17 12.31 -14.75
N GLU A 463 -4.33 13.43 -15.46
CA GLU A 463 -4.20 13.50 -16.92
C GLU A 463 -2.76 13.19 -17.35
N THR A 464 -1.79 13.70 -16.59
CA THR A 464 -0.36 13.40 -16.75
C THR A 464 -0.08 11.91 -16.62
N PHE A 465 -0.62 11.25 -15.58
CA PHE A 465 -0.47 9.80 -15.41
C PHE A 465 -1.07 9.00 -16.58
N PHE A 466 -2.27 9.35 -17.05
CA PHE A 466 -2.89 8.64 -18.16
C PHE A 466 -2.14 8.86 -19.49
N SER A 467 -1.53 10.03 -19.68
CA SER A 467 -0.67 10.29 -20.84
C SER A 467 0.58 9.39 -20.84
N ALA A 468 1.23 9.25 -19.69
CA ALA A 468 2.36 8.33 -19.50
C ALA A 468 1.95 6.86 -19.68
N LEU A 469 0.75 6.50 -19.21
CA LEU A 469 0.18 5.16 -19.40
C LEU A 469 -0.06 4.84 -20.88
N ASP A 470 -0.61 5.78 -21.64
CA ASP A 470 -0.84 5.61 -23.08
C ASP A 470 0.47 5.44 -23.83
N GLU A 471 1.54 6.12 -23.40
CA GLU A 471 2.88 5.95 -23.95
C GLU A 471 3.47 4.57 -23.65
N ALA A 472 3.37 4.11 -22.40
CA ALA A 472 3.76 2.76 -22.01
C ALA A 472 3.05 1.69 -22.84
N GLU A 473 1.77 1.91 -23.16
CA GLU A 473 1.00 1.01 -24.04
C GLU A 473 1.43 1.03 -25.50
N ARG A 474 1.88 2.18 -26.02
CA ARG A 474 2.43 2.26 -27.38
C ARG A 474 3.75 1.50 -27.46
N ARG A 475 4.69 1.79 -26.56
CA ARG A 475 6.00 1.12 -26.51
C ARG A 475 5.86 -0.41 -26.42
N ALA A 476 4.94 -0.90 -25.60
CA ALA A 476 4.71 -2.34 -25.48
C ALA A 476 4.11 -2.98 -26.74
N ARG A 477 3.33 -2.23 -27.53
CA ARG A 477 2.82 -2.69 -28.84
C ARG A 477 3.92 -2.70 -29.89
N ASP A 478 4.79 -1.69 -29.89
CA ASP A 478 5.89 -1.58 -30.84
C ASP A 478 6.89 -2.73 -30.64
N VAL A 479 7.23 -3.05 -29.38
CA VAL A 479 8.07 -4.21 -29.03
C VAL A 479 7.44 -5.53 -29.48
N ALA A 480 6.12 -5.67 -29.36
CA ALA A 480 5.41 -6.87 -29.80
C ALA A 480 5.30 -7.01 -31.32
N THR A 481 5.39 -5.90 -32.06
CA THR A 481 5.32 -5.88 -33.54
C THR A 481 6.70 -6.08 -34.18
N ALA A 482 7.77 -5.79 -33.44
CA ALA A 482 9.16 -5.96 -33.88
C ALA A 482 9.72 -7.38 -33.65
N ARG A 483 9.01 -8.23 -32.89
CA ARG A 483 9.28 -9.66 -32.69
C ARG A 483 8.46 -10.49 -33.65
#